data_AF-A0A936D917-F1
#
_entry.id   AF-A0A936D917-F1
#
_cell.length_a   1.000
_cell.length_b   1.000
_cell.length_c   1.000
_cell.angle_alpha   90.00
_cell.angle_beta   90.00
_cell.angle_gamma   90.00
#
_symmetry.space_group_name_H-M   'P 1'
#
loop_
_entity.id
_entity.type
_entity.pdbx_description
1 polymer ?
#
loop_
_entity_poly.entity_id
_entity_poly.type
_entity_poly.pdbx_seq_one_letter_code
_entity_poly.pdbx_strand_id
1 'polypeptide(L)'
;MRHSLRSVLPVTIALALPLVSMACGGRVDIDVPDGGPIPTTTPTPTTSGTVPPPSTSTPPFPGEPPVPPPSPTTPPVPTPECNPADCALPNTEATTCRGGVCTPAVCTSGFADCDGNPSNGCELGLGGLFPDTDGDGFGDGTKPLMTCPVAGVDYVKNGDDCYDQNYYARPGQTGFFVPDRGDGSFDYDCDGQEQLRASATHDEVCICSDFGCSIDEGWIGPVPTCAATGTWGRAPGGFSCTAIPERRAQACR
;
A
#
# COMPACT_ATOMS: atom_id res chain seq x y z
N MET A 1 66.23 60.85 -3.53
CA MET A 1 66.40 59.81 -4.57
C MET A 1 65.12 58.99 -4.58
N ARG A 2 64.22 59.21 -5.55
CA ARG A 2 62.92 58.53 -5.64
C ARG A 2 63.04 57.42 -6.67
N HIS A 3 62.86 56.16 -6.25
CA HIS A 3 62.79 55.01 -7.15
C HIS A 3 61.37 54.86 -7.70
N SER A 4 61.28 54.90 -9.03
CA SER A 4 60.08 54.68 -9.84
C SER A 4 60.01 53.19 -10.18
N LEU A 5 59.08 52.46 -9.59
CA LEU A 5 58.74 51.08 -9.97
C LEU A 5 57.55 51.11 -10.93
N ARG A 6 57.79 50.73 -12.19
CA ARG A 6 56.78 50.59 -13.24
C ARG A 6 55.95 49.32 -12.99
N SER A 7 54.63 49.49 -12.97
CA SER A 7 53.64 48.43 -12.94
C SER A 7 53.59 47.72 -14.30
N VAL A 8 53.67 46.38 -14.29
CA VAL A 8 53.51 45.52 -15.48
C VAL A 8 52.15 44.85 -15.33
N LEU A 9 51.19 45.22 -16.18
CA LEU A 9 49.90 44.53 -16.32
C LEU A 9 50.07 43.29 -17.21
N PRO A 10 49.43 42.15 -16.90
CA PRO A 10 49.38 41.02 -17.81
C PRO A 10 48.32 41.22 -18.90
N VAL A 11 48.73 40.94 -20.14
CA VAL A 11 47.88 40.89 -21.34
C VAL A 11 46.98 39.67 -21.24
N THR A 12 45.67 39.88 -21.15
CA THR A 12 44.66 38.82 -21.23
C THR A 12 44.30 38.58 -22.70
N ILE A 13 44.66 37.41 -23.22
CA ILE A 13 44.26 36.93 -24.55
C ILE A 13 42.86 36.32 -24.40
N ALA A 14 41.84 37.02 -24.89
CA ALA A 14 40.49 36.48 -25.03
C ALA A 14 40.42 35.58 -26.27
N LEU A 15 40.40 34.27 -26.06
CA LEU A 15 40.09 33.30 -27.11
C LEU A 15 38.57 33.30 -27.33
N ALA A 16 38.13 33.83 -28.48
CA ALA A 16 36.75 33.69 -28.92
C ALA A 16 36.52 32.27 -29.46
N LEU A 17 35.72 31.47 -28.76
CA LEU A 17 35.18 30.22 -29.29
C LEU A 17 33.98 30.52 -30.20
N PRO A 18 33.82 29.83 -31.35
CA PRO A 18 32.66 30.03 -32.20
C PRO A 18 31.41 29.40 -31.58
N LEU A 19 30.34 30.19 -31.44
CA LEU A 19 29.00 29.70 -31.20
C LEU A 19 28.52 28.91 -32.42
N VAL A 20 28.42 27.58 -32.29
CA VAL A 20 27.61 26.77 -33.20
C VAL A 20 26.18 26.81 -32.66
N SER A 21 25.39 27.71 -33.25
CA SER A 21 23.94 27.78 -33.09
C SER A 21 23.30 26.66 -33.90
N MET A 22 22.86 25.59 -33.24
CA MET A 22 22.04 24.54 -33.86
C MET A 22 20.60 24.73 -33.38
N ALA A 23 19.78 25.29 -34.27
CA ALA A 23 18.37 25.57 -34.04
C ALA A 23 17.51 24.32 -34.21
N CYS A 24 16.38 24.36 -33.49
CA CYS A 24 15.32 23.37 -33.32
C CYS A 24 14.70 22.77 -34.59
N GLY A 25 14.05 21.61 -34.42
CA GLY A 25 12.94 21.21 -35.29
C GLY A 25 12.57 19.74 -35.21
N GLY A 26 11.79 19.35 -34.19
CA GLY A 26 11.21 18.01 -34.11
C GLY A 26 10.35 17.80 -32.87
N ARG A 27 9.23 18.52 -32.76
CA ARG A 27 8.13 18.10 -31.87
C ARG A 27 7.51 16.86 -32.51
N VAL A 28 7.63 15.73 -31.84
CA VAL A 28 6.73 14.59 -32.06
C VAL A 28 5.59 14.80 -31.08
N ASP A 29 4.50 15.39 -31.56
CA ASP A 29 3.22 15.34 -30.87
C ASP A 29 2.77 13.88 -30.92
N ILE A 30 2.97 13.15 -29.81
CA ILE A 30 2.30 11.88 -29.58
C ILE A 30 0.87 12.25 -29.20
N ASP A 31 -0.06 12.02 -30.11
CA ASP A 31 -1.50 11.96 -29.85
C ASP A 31 -1.74 10.98 -28.69
N VAL A 32 -1.85 11.52 -27.49
CA VAL A 32 -2.46 10.83 -26.35
C VAL A 32 -3.95 10.80 -26.66
N PRO A 33 -4.58 9.63 -26.86
CA PRO A 33 -6.02 9.59 -27.06
C PRO A 33 -6.69 10.15 -25.82
N ASP A 34 -7.48 11.22 -26.01
CA ASP A 34 -8.32 11.83 -25.00
C ASP A 34 -9.12 10.74 -24.27
N GLY A 35 -8.82 10.58 -22.97
CA GLY A 35 -9.62 9.81 -22.05
C GLY A 35 -11.01 10.45 -21.97
N GLY A 36 -11.95 9.92 -22.76
CA GLY A 36 -13.35 10.29 -22.68
C GLY A 36 -13.89 10.11 -21.25
N PRO A 37 -14.82 10.98 -20.80
CA PRO A 37 -15.37 10.90 -19.46
C PRO A 37 -16.09 9.57 -19.26
N ILE A 38 -15.70 8.85 -18.20
CA ILE A 38 -16.38 7.66 -17.70
C ILE A 38 -17.83 8.06 -17.35
N PRO A 39 -18.87 7.37 -17.85
CA PRO A 39 -20.24 7.66 -17.46
C PRO A 39 -20.45 7.33 -15.98
N THR A 40 -20.61 8.37 -15.18
CA THR A 40 -21.00 8.28 -13.77
C THR A 40 -22.48 7.92 -13.73
N THR A 41 -22.80 6.64 -13.65
CA THR A 41 -24.16 6.18 -13.36
C THR A 41 -24.39 6.28 -11.85
N THR A 42 -24.80 7.47 -11.40
CA THR A 42 -25.40 7.67 -10.08
C THR A 42 -26.72 6.89 -10.02
N PRO A 43 -26.89 5.89 -9.14
CA PRO A 43 -28.21 5.35 -8.88
C PRO A 43 -29.02 6.38 -8.08
N THR A 44 -30.09 6.86 -8.70
CA THR A 44 -31.15 7.70 -8.12
C THR A 44 -31.69 7.05 -6.84
N PRO A 45 -31.88 7.79 -5.73
CA PRO A 45 -32.56 7.27 -4.56
C PRO A 45 -34.04 7.03 -4.89
N THR A 46 -34.46 5.76 -4.90
CA THR A 46 -35.86 5.37 -5.03
C THR A 46 -36.63 5.92 -3.83
N THR A 47 -37.60 6.78 -4.13
CA THR A 47 -38.49 7.43 -3.18
C THR A 47 -39.30 6.42 -2.36
N SER A 48 -39.28 6.68 -1.06
CA SER A 48 -40.07 6.10 0.01
C SER A 48 -41.55 5.92 -0.37
N GLY A 49 -42.00 4.66 -0.40
CA GLY A 49 -43.42 4.31 -0.45
C GLY A 49 -44.09 4.62 0.89
N THR A 50 -45.04 5.55 0.87
CA THR A 50 -45.88 5.88 2.01
C THR A 50 -46.85 4.72 2.29
N VAL A 51 -46.74 4.11 3.47
CA VAL A 51 -47.67 3.09 3.97
C VAL A 51 -48.98 3.77 4.40
N PRO A 52 -50.16 3.41 3.85
CA PRO A 52 -51.42 3.93 4.36
C PRO A 52 -51.78 3.26 5.70
N PRO A 53 -52.50 3.95 6.60
CA PRO A 53 -52.91 3.38 7.88
C PRO A 53 -53.98 2.29 7.67
N PRO A 54 -53.97 1.18 8.42
CA PRO A 54 -55.07 0.24 8.42
C PRO A 54 -56.29 0.88 9.11
N SER A 55 -57.41 0.90 8.39
CA SER A 55 -58.70 1.36 8.89
C SER A 55 -59.25 0.32 9.88
N THR A 56 -59.46 0.73 11.13
CA THR A 56 -60.09 -0.09 12.17
C THR A 56 -61.60 -0.07 12.02
N SER A 57 -62.19 -1.19 11.61
CA SER A 57 -63.63 -1.45 11.81
C SER A 57 -63.87 -2.95 11.97
N THR A 58 -63.60 -3.48 13.16
CA THR A 58 -64.00 -4.83 13.55
C THR A 58 -65.40 -4.76 14.19
N PRO A 59 -66.41 -5.49 13.69
CA PRO A 59 -67.73 -5.55 14.34
C PRO A 59 -67.65 -6.34 15.67
N PRO A 60 -68.56 -6.09 16.62
CA PRO A 60 -68.60 -6.84 17.88
C PRO A 60 -69.00 -8.31 17.62
N PHE A 61 -68.11 -9.24 17.98
CA PHE A 61 -68.39 -10.66 17.98
C PHE A 61 -69.42 -11.02 19.08
N PRO A 62 -70.45 -11.81 18.78
CA PRO A 62 -71.38 -12.32 19.78
C PRO A 62 -70.72 -13.42 20.61
N GLY A 63 -70.75 -13.24 21.94
CA GLY A 63 -70.74 -14.27 22.99
C GLY A 63 -69.77 -15.44 22.84
N GLU A 64 -68.60 -15.33 23.47
CA GLU A 64 -67.64 -16.42 23.62
C GLU A 64 -68.22 -17.57 24.48
N PRO A 65 -68.13 -18.85 24.05
CA PRO A 65 -68.52 -20.00 24.86
C PRO A 65 -67.58 -20.17 26.08
N PRO A 66 -68.05 -20.81 27.17
CA PRO A 66 -67.27 -20.95 28.39
C PRO A 66 -65.94 -21.68 28.16
N VAL A 67 -64.87 -21.05 28.64
CA VAL A 67 -63.48 -21.54 28.63
C VAL A 67 -63.43 -22.96 29.24
N PRO A 68 -62.84 -23.96 28.56
CA PRO A 68 -62.60 -25.27 29.16
C PRO A 68 -61.62 -25.17 30.34
N PRO A 69 -61.71 -26.06 31.35
CA PRO A 69 -60.80 -26.03 32.49
C PRO A 69 -59.33 -26.18 32.04
N PRO A 70 -58.38 -25.58 32.77
CA PRO A 70 -56.96 -25.68 32.44
C PRO A 70 -56.52 -27.14 32.42
N SER A 71 -55.90 -27.56 31.31
CA SER A 71 -55.21 -28.83 31.20
C SER A 71 -54.21 -29.01 32.35
N PRO A 72 -53.95 -30.24 32.82
CA PRO A 72 -52.98 -30.49 33.88
C PRO A 72 -51.63 -29.91 33.47
N THR A 73 -51.05 -29.07 34.33
CA THR A 73 -49.75 -28.44 34.16
C THR A 73 -48.73 -29.53 33.86
N THR A 74 -48.24 -29.58 32.62
CA THR A 74 -47.05 -30.36 32.28
C THR A 74 -45.95 -29.91 33.25
N PRO A 75 -45.24 -30.83 33.93
CA PRO A 75 -44.08 -30.43 34.73
C PRO A 75 -43.14 -29.59 33.86
N PRO A 76 -42.50 -28.54 34.42
CA PRO A 76 -41.57 -27.73 33.65
C PRO A 76 -40.57 -28.66 32.99
N VAL A 77 -40.52 -28.62 31.65
CA VAL A 77 -39.43 -29.26 30.91
C VAL A 77 -38.16 -28.73 31.55
N PRO A 78 -37.25 -29.59 32.06
CA PRO A 78 -35.98 -29.09 32.55
C PRO A 78 -35.37 -28.31 31.40
N THR A 79 -35.18 -27.01 31.59
CA THR A 79 -34.39 -26.21 30.66
C THR A 79 -33.12 -27.00 30.37
N PRO A 80 -32.69 -27.15 29.11
CA PRO A 80 -31.42 -27.80 28.82
C PRO A 80 -30.34 -26.96 29.49
N GLU A 81 -29.98 -27.38 30.69
CA GLU A 81 -29.07 -26.68 31.57
C GLU A 81 -27.70 -27.12 31.11
N CYS A 82 -26.95 -26.23 30.46
CA CYS A 82 -25.57 -26.52 30.15
C CYS A 82 -24.85 -26.65 31.49
N ASN A 83 -24.27 -27.81 31.75
CA ASN A 83 -23.39 -27.96 32.88
C ASN A 83 -22.14 -27.09 32.63
N PRO A 84 -21.80 -26.14 33.53
CA PRO A 84 -20.65 -25.26 33.34
C PRO A 84 -19.32 -26.00 33.14
N ALA A 85 -19.19 -27.21 33.71
CA ALA A 85 -18.01 -28.05 33.54
C ALA A 85 -17.84 -28.58 32.10
N ASP A 86 -18.93 -28.64 31.32
CA ASP A 86 -18.93 -29.08 29.92
C ASP A 86 -18.75 -27.89 28.95
N CYS A 87 -18.80 -26.65 29.45
CA CYS A 87 -18.69 -25.42 28.67
C CYS A 87 -17.25 -24.87 28.58
N ALA A 88 -16.27 -25.74 28.37
CA ALA A 88 -14.88 -25.34 28.12
C ALA A 88 -14.67 -24.98 26.64
N LEU A 89 -14.91 -23.71 26.30
CA LEU A 89 -14.67 -23.19 24.94
C LEU A 89 -13.21 -22.70 24.80
N PRO A 90 -12.62 -22.78 23.61
CA PRO A 90 -11.29 -22.22 23.34
C PRO A 90 -11.24 -20.69 23.54
N ASN A 91 -10.18 -20.22 24.21
CA ASN A 91 -9.86 -18.80 24.41
C ASN A 91 -11.01 -17.94 24.98
N THR A 92 -11.79 -18.51 25.90
CA THR A 92 -12.89 -17.82 26.61
C THR A 92 -12.61 -17.70 28.10
N GLU A 93 -12.73 -16.50 28.66
CA GLU A 93 -12.66 -16.26 30.12
C GLU A 93 -13.98 -16.57 30.82
N ALA A 94 -15.09 -16.31 30.15
CA ALA A 94 -16.41 -16.57 30.66
C ALA A 94 -17.33 -17.11 29.56
N THR A 95 -18.11 -18.12 29.91
CA THR A 95 -19.10 -18.75 29.04
C THR A 95 -20.48 -18.57 29.64
N THR A 96 -21.49 -18.36 28.80
CA THR A 96 -22.90 -18.32 29.22
C THR A 96 -23.71 -19.38 28.49
N CYS A 97 -24.70 -19.97 29.16
CA CYS A 97 -25.60 -20.96 28.56
C CYS A 97 -26.87 -20.27 28.10
N ARG A 98 -27.16 -20.33 26.79
CA ARG A 98 -28.39 -19.79 26.22
C ARG A 98 -29.10 -20.88 25.42
N GLY A 99 -30.27 -21.29 25.89
CA GLY A 99 -31.08 -22.30 25.21
C GLY A 99 -30.41 -23.68 25.09
N GLY A 100 -29.54 -24.04 26.02
CA GLY A 100 -28.81 -25.32 26.00
C GLY A 100 -27.51 -25.31 25.21
N VAL A 101 -27.07 -24.15 24.70
CA VAL A 101 -25.80 -23.98 23.99
C VAL A 101 -24.86 -23.13 24.82
N CYS A 102 -23.64 -23.63 25.06
CA CYS A 102 -22.55 -22.85 25.63
C CYS A 102 -22.14 -21.78 24.61
N THR A 103 -22.09 -20.51 25.03
CA THR A 103 -21.75 -19.38 24.17
C THR A 103 -20.66 -18.54 24.83
N PRO A 104 -19.65 -18.06 24.09
CA PRO A 104 -18.62 -17.20 24.65
C PRO A 104 -19.26 -15.90 25.15
N ALA A 105 -19.14 -15.61 26.45
CA ALA A 105 -19.62 -14.35 27.03
C ALA A 105 -18.50 -13.31 27.06
N VAL A 106 -17.27 -13.75 27.35
CA VAL A 106 -16.07 -12.93 27.36
C VAL A 106 -14.92 -13.74 26.78
N CYS A 107 -14.30 -13.24 25.72
CA CYS A 107 -13.08 -13.80 25.17
C CYS A 107 -11.87 -13.49 26.07
N THR A 108 -10.89 -14.38 26.06
CA THR A 108 -9.55 -14.10 26.59
C THR A 108 -8.99 -12.85 25.94
N SER A 109 -8.26 -12.06 26.72
CA SER A 109 -7.62 -10.84 26.22
C SER A 109 -6.79 -11.15 24.98
N GLY A 110 -7.05 -10.43 23.89
CA GLY A 110 -6.41 -10.67 22.60
C GLY A 110 -7.07 -11.75 21.74
N PHE A 111 -8.27 -12.21 22.07
CA PHE A 111 -9.05 -13.13 21.22
C PHE A 111 -10.42 -12.56 20.87
N ALA A 112 -10.97 -12.99 19.74
CA ALA A 112 -12.32 -12.65 19.30
C ALA A 112 -13.03 -13.86 18.64
N ASP A 113 -14.34 -13.91 18.82
CA ASP A 113 -15.29 -14.73 18.05
C ASP A 113 -15.64 -13.93 16.79
N CYS A 114 -15.19 -14.40 15.62
CA CYS A 114 -15.28 -13.68 14.36
C CYS A 114 -16.21 -14.33 13.34
N ASP A 115 -16.54 -15.62 13.52
CA ASP A 115 -17.56 -16.30 12.72
C ASP A 115 -18.95 -16.26 13.39
N GLY A 116 -19.04 -15.82 14.64
CA GLY A 116 -20.28 -15.73 15.42
C GLY A 116 -20.82 -17.10 15.82
N ASN A 117 -20.01 -18.15 15.73
CA ASN A 117 -20.40 -19.50 16.10
C ASN A 117 -20.16 -19.70 17.60
N PRO A 118 -21.21 -19.75 18.42
CA PRO A 118 -21.02 -19.89 19.86
C PRO A 118 -20.34 -21.20 20.27
N SER A 119 -20.31 -22.21 19.40
CA SER A 119 -19.85 -23.56 19.73
C SER A 119 -18.34 -23.76 19.60
N ASN A 120 -17.61 -22.88 18.92
CA ASN A 120 -16.15 -22.99 18.73
C ASN A 120 -15.34 -21.92 19.51
N GLY A 121 -16.00 -20.97 20.17
CA GLY A 121 -15.39 -20.08 21.15
C GLY A 121 -14.87 -18.78 20.54
N CYS A 122 -13.69 -18.32 20.97
CA CYS A 122 -13.03 -17.13 20.41
C CYS A 122 -11.80 -17.57 19.63
N GLU A 123 -12.02 -18.02 18.40
CA GLU A 123 -11.05 -18.74 17.58
C GLU A 123 -9.89 -17.88 17.08
N LEU A 124 -10.07 -16.56 16.98
CA LEU A 124 -9.08 -15.68 16.37
C LEU A 124 -8.21 -14.97 17.40
N GLY A 125 -6.89 -15.17 17.31
CA GLY A 125 -5.91 -14.37 18.02
C GLY A 125 -5.68 -13.01 17.34
N LEU A 126 -5.98 -11.94 18.07
CA LEU A 126 -5.76 -10.56 17.68
C LEU A 126 -4.31 -10.13 17.95
N GLY A 127 -3.83 -9.13 17.21
CA GLY A 127 -2.49 -8.55 17.37
C GLY A 127 -1.36 -9.32 16.70
N GLY A 128 -1.64 -10.46 16.07
CA GLY A 128 -0.67 -11.26 15.32
C GLY A 128 -0.98 -11.39 13.82
N LEU A 129 -1.95 -10.61 13.34
CA LEU A 129 -2.32 -10.53 11.93
C LEU A 129 -2.22 -9.07 11.49
N PHE A 130 -1.78 -8.86 10.26
CA PHE A 130 -1.54 -7.56 9.66
C PHE A 130 -2.22 -7.52 8.29
N PRO A 131 -2.85 -6.40 7.90
CA PRO A 131 -3.48 -6.27 6.59
C PRO A 131 -2.41 -6.36 5.50
N ASP A 132 -2.72 -7.10 4.44
CA ASP A 132 -1.99 -7.21 3.17
C ASP A 132 -2.91 -6.61 2.10
N THR A 133 -2.87 -5.30 1.99
CA THR A 133 -3.80 -4.50 1.19
C THR A 133 -3.41 -4.48 -0.28
N ASP A 134 -2.12 -4.59 -0.60
CA ASP A 134 -1.62 -4.61 -1.98
C ASP A 134 -1.33 -6.01 -2.54
N GLY A 135 -1.41 -7.05 -1.70
CA GLY A 135 -1.41 -8.45 -2.10
C GLY A 135 -0.02 -9.01 -2.39
N ASP A 136 1.04 -8.44 -1.80
CA ASP A 136 2.42 -8.87 -2.03
C ASP A 136 2.91 -9.95 -1.04
N GLY A 137 2.07 -10.30 -0.07
CA GLY A 137 2.33 -11.32 0.95
C GLY A 137 2.98 -10.77 2.22
N PHE A 138 3.18 -9.46 2.32
CA PHE A 138 3.64 -8.78 3.51
C PHE A 138 2.55 -7.90 4.11
N GLY A 139 2.56 -7.77 5.44
CA GLY A 139 1.53 -7.02 6.14
C GLY A 139 2.09 -5.80 6.85
N ASP A 140 1.26 -4.76 7.00
CA ASP A 140 1.63 -3.53 7.69
C ASP A 140 1.80 -3.76 9.20
N GLY A 141 3.05 -3.88 9.67
CA GLY A 141 3.39 -4.06 11.08
C GLY A 141 2.90 -2.93 12.01
N THR A 142 2.60 -1.76 11.45
CA THR A 142 2.06 -0.62 12.20
C THR A 142 0.56 -0.70 12.42
N LYS A 143 -0.13 -1.61 11.72
CA LYS A 143 -1.58 -1.83 11.80
C LYS A 143 -1.93 -3.26 12.23
N PRO A 144 -1.51 -3.71 13.41
CA PRO A 144 -1.93 -5.01 13.93
C PRO A 144 -3.46 -5.07 14.03
N LEU A 145 -4.03 -6.19 13.58
CA LEU A 145 -5.46 -6.44 13.62
C LEU A 145 -5.90 -6.64 15.07
N MET A 146 -6.61 -5.65 15.62
CA MET A 146 -7.16 -5.65 16.99
C MET A 146 -8.66 -5.98 17.05
N THR A 147 -9.25 -6.34 15.91
CA THR A 147 -10.66 -6.70 15.77
C THR A 147 -10.81 -7.85 14.79
N CYS A 148 -12.02 -8.35 14.56
CA CYS A 148 -12.21 -9.35 13.52
C CYS A 148 -11.84 -8.82 12.12
N PRO A 149 -11.31 -9.68 11.22
CA PRO A 149 -10.99 -9.34 9.85
C PRO A 149 -12.18 -8.73 9.13
N VAL A 150 -11.94 -7.69 8.35
CA VAL A 150 -12.97 -7.14 7.47
C VAL A 150 -12.95 -7.88 6.13
N ALA A 151 -14.13 -8.11 5.56
CA ALA A 151 -14.22 -8.75 4.25
C ALA A 151 -13.58 -7.86 3.17
N GLY A 152 -12.81 -8.48 2.28
CA GLY A 152 -12.16 -7.79 1.14
C GLY A 152 -10.76 -7.26 1.43
N VAL A 153 -10.19 -7.56 2.59
CA VAL A 153 -8.78 -7.33 2.91
C VAL A 153 -8.17 -8.68 3.29
N ASP A 154 -7.02 -9.00 2.72
CA ASP A 154 -6.25 -10.18 3.11
C ASP A 154 -5.37 -9.85 4.32
N TYR A 155 -5.04 -10.87 5.11
CA TYR A 155 -4.26 -10.70 6.34
C TYR A 155 -3.16 -11.74 6.42
N VAL A 156 -1.95 -11.29 6.75
CA VAL A 156 -0.77 -12.14 6.93
C VAL A 156 -0.21 -12.04 8.35
N LYS A 157 0.66 -12.97 8.73
CA LYS A 157 1.24 -13.04 10.09
C LYS A 157 2.54 -12.25 10.25
N ASN A 158 3.17 -11.89 9.14
CA ASN A 158 4.35 -11.02 9.16
C ASN A 158 3.88 -9.56 9.18
N GLY A 159 4.67 -8.69 9.80
CA GLY A 159 4.39 -7.26 9.92
C GLY A 159 5.54 -6.45 9.32
N ASP A 160 6.12 -6.95 8.23
CA ASP A 160 7.40 -6.47 7.71
C ASP A 160 7.23 -5.53 6.51
N ASP A 161 5.99 -5.20 6.13
CA ASP A 161 5.71 -4.27 5.04
C ASP A 161 5.94 -2.82 5.48
N CYS A 162 6.79 -2.11 4.74
CA CYS A 162 7.08 -0.71 4.97
C CYS A 162 6.13 0.25 4.22
N TYR A 163 5.32 -0.25 3.27
CA TYR A 163 4.26 0.47 2.58
C TYR A 163 3.20 -0.43 1.90
N ASP A 164 2.18 -0.77 2.69
CA ASP A 164 0.99 -1.60 2.37
C ASP A 164 -0.01 -0.96 1.38
N GLN A 165 0.50 -0.18 0.43
CA GLN A 165 -0.28 0.38 -0.68
C GLN A 165 0.48 0.27 -2.00
N ASN A 166 1.66 -0.36 -2.01
CA ASN A 166 2.45 -0.60 -3.20
C ASN A 166 3.05 -1.99 -3.18
N TYR A 167 2.50 -2.84 -4.06
CA TYR A 167 2.93 -4.22 -4.26
C TYR A 167 4.45 -4.43 -4.40
N TYR A 168 5.23 -3.42 -4.81
CA TYR A 168 6.67 -3.54 -4.96
C TYR A 168 7.48 -3.20 -3.70
N ALA A 169 6.87 -2.60 -2.66
CA ALA A 169 7.54 -2.16 -1.45
C ALA A 169 7.53 -3.27 -0.40
N ARG A 170 8.57 -4.11 -0.39
CA ARG A 170 8.62 -5.31 0.47
C ARG A 170 10.03 -5.75 0.84
N PRO A 171 10.18 -6.45 1.97
CA PRO A 171 11.46 -7.01 2.39
C PRO A 171 12.21 -7.76 1.28
N GLY A 172 13.43 -7.32 1.01
CA GLY A 172 14.34 -7.98 0.07
C GLY A 172 14.03 -7.72 -1.41
N GLN A 173 13.33 -6.64 -1.74
CA GLN A 173 13.17 -6.18 -3.12
C GLN A 173 14.54 -6.01 -3.82
N THR A 174 14.58 -6.40 -5.10
CA THR A 174 15.79 -6.29 -5.93
C THR A 174 15.64 -5.32 -7.09
N GLY A 175 14.40 -4.95 -7.44
CA GLY A 175 14.10 -3.95 -8.45
C GLY A 175 14.43 -2.53 -7.99
N PHE A 176 14.71 -1.66 -8.96
CA PHE A 176 14.86 -0.22 -8.76
C PHE A 176 13.82 0.50 -9.61
N PHE A 177 13.20 1.53 -9.04
CA PHE A 177 12.07 2.24 -9.63
C PHE A 177 12.38 3.74 -9.75
N VAL A 178 11.84 4.36 -10.79
CA VAL A 178 11.96 5.81 -11.03
C VAL A 178 10.91 6.62 -10.27
N PRO A 179 9.60 6.25 -10.28
CA PRO A 179 8.66 6.89 -9.39
C PRO A 179 8.92 6.45 -7.94
N ASP A 180 8.56 7.29 -6.98
CA ASP A 180 8.44 6.87 -5.59
C ASP A 180 7.27 5.89 -5.43
N ARG A 181 7.23 5.18 -4.31
CA ARG A 181 6.20 4.15 -4.07
C ARG A 181 4.81 4.71 -3.80
N GLY A 182 4.64 6.03 -3.70
CA GLY A 182 3.35 6.71 -3.52
C GLY A 182 3.32 7.63 -2.29
N ASP A 183 4.32 7.54 -1.42
CA ASP A 183 4.46 8.34 -0.19
C ASP A 183 5.72 9.24 -0.20
N GLY A 184 6.42 9.33 -1.34
CA GLY A 184 7.65 10.08 -1.49
C GLY A 184 8.92 9.35 -1.03
N SER A 185 8.81 8.12 -0.53
CA SER A 185 9.95 7.27 -0.20
C SER A 185 10.32 6.37 -1.39
N PHE A 186 11.62 6.09 -1.50
CA PHE A 186 12.16 5.13 -2.45
C PHE A 186 12.62 3.83 -1.80
N ASP A 187 12.45 3.65 -0.49
CA ASP A 187 12.74 2.39 0.21
C ASP A 187 11.71 1.32 -0.19
N TYR A 188 12.00 0.62 -1.28
CA TYR A 188 11.22 -0.47 -1.83
C TYR A 188 11.66 -1.83 -1.29
N ASP A 189 12.86 -1.95 -0.72
CA ASP A 189 13.34 -3.19 -0.10
C ASP A 189 13.11 -3.29 1.41
N CYS A 190 12.49 -2.27 1.98
CA CYS A 190 12.07 -2.16 3.39
C CYS A 190 13.23 -2.34 4.37
N ASP A 191 14.43 -1.90 4.00
CA ASP A 191 15.62 -1.97 4.88
C ASP A 191 15.84 -0.68 5.70
N GLY A 192 15.01 0.34 5.47
CA GLY A 192 15.05 1.63 6.13
C GLY A 192 16.02 2.63 5.48
N GLN A 193 16.59 2.33 4.31
CA GLN A 193 17.53 3.19 3.60
C GLN A 193 17.17 3.28 2.10
N GLU A 194 17.12 4.50 1.57
CA GLU A 194 17.04 4.69 0.11
C GLU A 194 18.40 4.43 -0.55
N GLN A 195 18.39 3.61 -1.59
CA GLN A 195 19.57 3.12 -2.29
C GLN A 195 19.52 3.51 -3.76
N LEU A 196 20.57 4.18 -4.21
CA LEU A 196 20.72 4.59 -5.60
C LEU A 196 21.08 3.38 -6.46
N ARG A 197 20.37 3.18 -7.59
CA ARG A 197 20.74 2.15 -8.57
C ARG A 197 22.17 2.33 -9.07
N ALA A 198 22.54 3.57 -9.37
CA ALA A 198 23.87 3.94 -9.80
C ALA A 198 24.42 5.02 -8.87
N SER A 199 25.32 4.62 -7.98
CA SER A 199 25.92 5.47 -6.94
C SER A 199 27.31 6.01 -7.31
N ALA A 200 27.87 5.59 -8.45
CA ALA A 200 29.16 6.06 -8.95
C ALA A 200 29.02 7.23 -9.93
N THR A 201 29.87 8.24 -9.73
CA THR A 201 30.09 9.37 -10.66
C THR A 201 31.33 9.09 -11.49
N HIS A 202 31.27 9.41 -12.78
CA HIS A 202 32.42 9.39 -13.67
C HIS A 202 32.61 10.80 -14.25
N ASP A 203 33.85 11.30 -14.19
CA ASP A 203 34.22 12.57 -14.84
C ASP A 203 34.09 12.45 -16.38
N GLU A 204 34.29 11.24 -16.92
CA GLU A 204 34.07 10.89 -18.32
C GLU A 204 33.61 9.43 -18.42
N VAL A 205 32.44 9.19 -19.04
CA VAL A 205 31.91 7.82 -19.25
C VAL A 205 32.48 7.21 -20.52
N CYS A 206 33.77 6.87 -20.45
CA CYS A 206 34.54 5.98 -21.32
C CYS A 206 36.00 6.42 -21.24
N ILE A 207 36.79 5.79 -20.38
CA ILE A 207 38.23 6.03 -20.36
C ILE A 207 38.80 5.26 -21.56
N CYS A 208 39.27 5.98 -22.59
CA CYS A 208 39.93 5.36 -23.73
C CYS A 208 41.15 4.57 -23.26
N SER A 209 41.16 3.27 -23.57
CA SER A 209 42.35 2.44 -23.51
C SER A 209 42.63 1.83 -24.88
N ASP A 210 43.82 1.24 -25.05
CA ASP A 210 44.19 0.53 -26.30
C ASP A 210 43.25 -0.64 -26.63
N PHE A 211 42.42 -1.08 -25.68
CA PHE A 211 41.46 -2.19 -25.82
C PHE A 211 39.98 -1.75 -25.84
N GLY A 212 39.68 -0.44 -25.87
CA GLY A 212 38.32 0.11 -25.89
C GLY A 212 37.92 0.85 -24.61
N CYS A 213 36.62 1.09 -24.42
CA CYS A 213 36.07 1.75 -23.22
C CYS A 213 36.17 0.84 -21.99
N SER A 214 36.65 1.38 -20.87
CA SER A 214 36.72 0.64 -19.60
C SER A 214 35.42 0.65 -18.78
N ILE A 215 34.45 1.48 -19.17
CA ILE A 215 33.13 1.61 -18.55
C ILE A 215 32.08 1.70 -19.65
N ASP A 216 31.05 0.87 -19.56
CA ASP A 216 30.03 0.76 -20.60
C ASP A 216 28.90 1.79 -20.41
N GLU A 217 28.63 2.19 -19.17
CA GLU A 217 27.63 3.22 -18.85
C GLU A 217 27.79 3.80 -17.43
N GLY A 218 27.24 4.99 -17.19
CA GLY A 218 27.29 5.65 -15.87
C GLY A 218 26.80 7.11 -15.88
N TRP A 219 26.74 7.74 -14.71
CA TRP A 219 26.47 9.18 -14.60
C TRP A 219 27.70 10.00 -15.03
N ILE A 220 27.48 10.98 -15.91
CA ILE A 220 28.46 12.01 -16.28
C ILE A 220 28.24 13.21 -15.36
N GLY A 221 29.21 13.48 -14.48
CA GLY A 221 29.09 14.50 -13.43
C GLY A 221 28.36 14.00 -12.17
N PRO A 222 27.69 14.88 -11.40
CA PRO A 222 27.14 14.51 -10.09
C PRO A 222 26.03 13.46 -10.22
N VAL A 223 26.05 12.47 -9.33
CA VAL A 223 25.02 11.44 -9.22
C VAL A 223 23.72 12.11 -8.75
N PRO A 224 22.61 12.01 -9.51
CA PRO A 224 21.33 12.56 -9.08
C PRO A 224 20.76 11.78 -7.89
N THR A 225 20.00 12.48 -7.04
CA THR A 225 19.12 11.87 -6.03
C THR A 225 17.99 11.10 -6.69
N CYS A 226 17.23 10.31 -5.92
CA CYS A 226 16.09 9.57 -6.43
C CYS A 226 15.11 10.43 -7.23
N ALA A 227 14.61 9.88 -8.34
CA ALA A 227 13.80 10.54 -9.38
C ALA A 227 14.42 11.77 -10.07
N ALA A 228 15.53 12.33 -9.57
CA ALA A 228 16.18 13.46 -10.21
C ALA A 228 16.81 13.03 -11.54
N THR A 229 16.75 13.94 -12.52
CA THR A 229 17.33 13.70 -13.85
C THR A 229 18.77 14.18 -13.91
N GLY A 230 19.65 13.34 -14.43
CA GLY A 230 21.04 13.68 -14.73
C GLY A 230 21.43 13.34 -16.16
N THR A 231 22.71 13.50 -16.46
CA THR A 231 23.30 13.07 -17.74
C THR A 231 23.88 11.67 -17.56
N TRP A 232 23.29 10.69 -18.24
CA TRP A 232 23.78 9.32 -18.30
C TRP A 232 24.62 9.14 -19.57
N GLY A 233 25.82 8.62 -19.45
CA GLY A 233 26.65 8.25 -20.58
C GLY A 233 26.51 6.77 -20.89
N ARG A 234 26.52 6.43 -22.18
CA ARG A 234 26.70 5.05 -22.65
C ARG A 234 27.85 5.01 -23.66
N ALA A 235 28.70 3.99 -23.55
CA ALA A 235 29.72 3.70 -24.54
C ALA A 235 29.06 3.22 -25.84
N PRO A 236 29.43 3.77 -27.01
CA PRO A 236 28.86 3.38 -28.31
C PRO A 236 29.25 1.96 -28.76
N GLY A 237 30.17 1.29 -28.05
CA GLY A 237 30.76 0.02 -28.44
C GLY A 237 31.87 0.15 -29.49
N GLY A 238 32.72 -0.87 -29.62
CA GLY A 238 33.85 -0.87 -30.56
C GLY A 238 35.02 0.03 -30.13
N PHE A 239 35.77 0.58 -31.09
CA PHE A 239 36.93 1.47 -30.85
C PHE A 239 36.54 2.96 -30.63
N SER A 240 35.25 3.28 -30.52
CA SER A 240 34.80 4.66 -30.30
C SER A 240 34.71 4.94 -28.81
N CYS A 241 35.37 6.02 -28.36
CA CYS A 241 35.38 6.40 -26.95
C CYS A 241 34.44 7.56 -26.59
N THR A 242 33.73 8.13 -27.55
CA THR A 242 32.85 9.26 -27.25
C THR A 242 31.57 8.72 -26.63
N ALA A 243 31.41 8.95 -25.32
CA ALA A 243 30.16 8.66 -24.63
C ALA A 243 28.99 9.31 -25.35
N ILE A 244 27.87 8.61 -25.50
CA ILE A 244 26.62 9.19 -25.97
C ILE A 244 25.86 9.65 -24.72
N PRO A 245 25.76 10.96 -24.45
CA PRO A 245 25.02 11.47 -23.32
C PRO A 245 23.51 11.42 -23.58
N GLU A 246 22.76 10.93 -22.61
CA GLU A 246 21.30 10.97 -22.58
C GLU A 246 20.80 11.53 -21.25
N ARG A 247 19.58 12.08 -21.23
CA ARG A 247 18.94 12.46 -19.98
C ARG A 247 18.19 11.27 -19.40
N ARG A 248 18.53 10.92 -18.16
CA ARG A 248 17.95 9.76 -17.46
C ARG A 248 17.61 10.16 -16.03
N ALA A 249 16.50 9.64 -15.52
CA ALA A 249 16.16 9.76 -14.10
C ALA A 249 16.87 8.67 -13.29
N GLN A 250 17.33 9.02 -12.09
CA GLN A 250 17.87 8.06 -11.14
C GLN A 250 16.74 7.16 -10.61
N ALA A 251 16.96 5.86 -10.73
CA ALA A 251 16.12 4.87 -10.09
C ALA A 251 16.68 4.53 -8.72
N CYS A 252 15.78 4.28 -7.77
CA CYS A 252 16.12 3.94 -6.40
C CYS A 252 15.31 2.74 -5.92
N ARG A 253 15.74 2.19 -4.80
CA ARG A 253 15.02 1.18 -4.03
C ARG A 253 15.31 1.36 -2.56
#